data_AF-A0A961PIZ7-F1
#
_entry.id   AF-A0A961PIZ7-F1
#
_cell.length_a   1.000
_cell.length_b   1.000
_cell.length_c   1.000
_cell.angle_alpha   90.00
_cell.angle_beta   90.00
_cell.angle_gamma   90.00
#
_symmetry.space_group_name_H-M   'P 1'
#
loop_
_entity.id
_entity.type
_entity.pdbx_description
1 polymer ?
#
loop_
_entity_poly.entity_id
_entity_poly.type
_entity_poly.pdbx_seq_one_letter_code
_entity_poly.pdbx_strand_id
1 'polypeptide(L)' 'MTQNARFIATAAALLVLAWLFSGERLLDAVFEMPDAGPLDDAVIALTVAAEDLKARLGLPDVFGALRATLHALLGV' A
#
# COMPACT_ATOMS: atom_id res chain seq x y z
N MET A 1 3.99 24.66 14.50
CA MET A 1 4.68 23.38 14.21
C MET A 1 6.09 23.67 13.72
N THR A 2 7.08 22.87 14.11
CA THR A 2 8.46 22.97 13.60
C THR A 2 8.52 22.52 12.14
N GLN A 3 9.55 22.94 11.40
CA GLN A 3 9.76 22.52 10.00
C GLN A 3 9.82 20.99 9.87
N ASN A 4 10.51 20.32 10.80
CA ASN A 4 10.60 18.86 10.83
C ASN A 4 9.23 18.21 11.05
N ALA A 5 8.41 18.74 11.96
CA ALA A 5 7.07 18.21 12.20
C ALA A 5 6.17 18.35 10.97
N ARG A 6 6.26 19.46 10.23
CA ARG A 6 5.53 19.65 8.97
C ARG A 6 5.99 18.65 7.91
N PHE A 7 7.29 18.47 7.75
CA PHE A 7 7.84 17.50 6.80
C PHE A 7 7.34 16.09 7.10
N ILE A 8 7.46 15.64 8.36
CA ILE A 8 7.02 14.29 8.78
C ILE A 8 5.53 14.09 8.53
N ALA A 9 4.69 15.07 8.91
CA ALA A 9 3.25 14.98 8.69
C ALA A 9 2.90 14.90 7.20
N THR A 10 3.52 15.72 6.36
CA THR A 10 3.30 15.68 4.91
C THR A 10 3.78 14.37 4.31
N ALA A 11 4.96 13.88 4.70
CA ALA A 11 5.49 12.61 4.23
C ALA A 11 4.57 11.45 4.61
N ALA A 12 4.10 11.41 5.87
CA ALA A 12 3.15 10.41 6.34
C ALA A 12 1.83 10.46 5.56
N ALA A 13 1.28 11.66 5.33
CA ALA A 13 0.06 11.83 4.54
C ALA A 13 0.23 11.33 3.09
N LEU A 14 1.37 11.63 2.45
CA LEU A 14 1.67 11.15 1.10
C LEU A 14 1.82 9.63 1.04
N LEU A 15 2.42 9.01 2.07
CA LEU A 15 2.53 7.55 2.16
C LEU A 15 1.15 6.89 2.32
N VAL A 16 0.28 7.45 3.17
CA VAL A 16 -1.10 6.96 3.33
C VAL A 16 -1.87 7.10 2.01
N LEU A 17 -1.75 8.23 1.31
CA LEU A 17 -2.38 8.40 0.00
C LEU A 17 -1.85 7.38 -1.01
N ALA A 18 -0.53 7.19 -1.10
CA ALA A 18 0.05 6.20 -2.00
C ALA A 18 -0.48 4.79 -1.69
N TRP A 19 -0.56 4.42 -0.41
CA TRP A 19 -1.11 3.15 0.03
C TRP A 19 -2.59 2.97 -0.36
N LEU A 20 -3.44 3.98 -0.14
CA LEU A 20 -4.87 3.94 -0.46
C LEU A 20 -5.15 3.65 -1.94
N PHE A 21 -4.29 4.13 -2.85
CA PHE A 21 -4.44 3.96 -4.29
C PHE A 21 -3.57 2.83 -4.89
N SER A 22 -2.86 2.08 -4.05
CA SER A 22 -1.92 1.02 -4.49
C SER A 22 -2.58 -0.30 -4.89
N GLY A 23 -3.90 -0.46 -4.73
CA GLY A 23 -4.57 -1.76 -4.90
C GLY A 23 -4.08 -2.78 -3.86
N GLU A 24 -4.15 -4.08 -4.15
CA GLU A 24 -3.81 -5.18 -3.21
C GLU A 24 -2.29 -5.44 -3.07
N ARG A 25 -1.43 -4.55 -3.62
CA ARG A 25 0.02 -4.77 -3.74
C ARG A 25 0.75 -4.90 -2.41
N LEU A 26 0.26 -4.23 -1.37
CA LEU A 26 0.86 -4.34 -0.04
C LEU A 26 0.63 -5.73 0.55
N LEU A 27 -0.54 -6.31 0.30
CA LEU A 27 -0.88 -7.66 0.75
C LEU A 27 0.06 -8.68 0.08
N ASP A 28 0.22 -8.58 -1.24
CA ASP A 28 1.17 -9.42 -2.01
C ASP A 28 2.59 -9.37 -1.40
N ALA A 29 3.11 -8.15 -1.17
CA ALA A 29 4.47 -7.95 -0.65
C ALA A 29 4.66 -8.51 0.77
N VAL A 30 3.62 -8.42 1.62
CA VAL A 30 3.67 -8.93 3.00
C VAL A 30 3.65 -10.45 3.03
N PHE A 31 2.92 -11.10 2.12
CA PHE A 31 2.94 -12.56 1.97
C PHE A 31 4.24 -13.10 1.33
N GLU A 32 5.02 -12.24 0.67
CA GLU A 32 6.36 -12.58 0.16
C GLU A 32 7.48 -12.43 1.21
N MET A 33 7.18 -11.94 2.43
CA MET A 33 8.19 -11.79 3.48
C MET A 33 8.72 -13.15 3.97
N PRO A 34 10.02 -13.24 4.32
CA PRO A 34 10.57 -14.41 5.00
C PRO A 34 9.85 -14.68 6.33
N ASP A 35 9.60 -15.96 6.62
CA ASP A 35 9.02 -16.40 7.88
C ASP A 35 9.86 -15.93 9.08
N ALA A 36 9.25 -15.14 9.95
CA ALA A 36 9.83 -14.58 11.17
C ALA A 36 9.07 -15.07 12.42
N GLY A 37 8.27 -16.12 12.29
CA GLY A 37 7.38 -16.70 13.29
C GLY A 37 6.29 -15.75 13.81
N PRO A 38 6.25 -15.40 15.11
CA PRO A 38 5.16 -14.59 15.63
C PRO A 38 5.13 -13.13 15.14
N LEU A 39 6.24 -12.62 14.59
CA LEU A 39 6.36 -11.21 14.19
C LEU A 39 5.70 -10.94 12.84
N ASP A 40 5.99 -11.77 11.85
CA ASP A 40 5.34 -11.69 10.54
C ASP A 40 3.85 -12.04 10.64
N ASP A 41 3.44 -13.00 11.46
CA ASP A 41 2.01 -13.24 11.74
C ASP A 41 1.27 -11.96 12.19
N ALA A 42 1.88 -11.18 13.08
CA ALA A 42 1.31 -9.92 13.55
C ALA A 42 1.30 -8.85 12.44
N VAL A 43 2.36 -8.77 11.63
CA VAL A 43 2.44 -7.83 10.50
C VAL A 43 1.41 -8.17 9.43
N ILE A 44 1.24 -9.45 9.11
CA ILE A 44 0.22 -9.96 8.18
C ILE A 44 -1.17 -9.61 8.71
N ALA A 45 -1.48 -9.92 9.97
CA ALA A 45 -2.79 -9.63 10.55
C ALA A 45 -3.14 -8.13 10.52
N LEU A 46 -2.17 -7.26 10.84
CA LEU A 46 -2.35 -5.81 10.76
C LEU A 46 -2.55 -5.34 9.32
N THR A 47 -1.78 -5.88 8.38
CA THR A 47 -1.90 -5.55 6.96
C THR A 47 -3.25 -5.97 6.42
N VAL A 48 -3.72 -7.18 6.71
CA VAL A 48 -5.04 -7.68 6.31
C VAL A 48 -6.15 -6.77 6.84
N ALA A 49 -6.11 -6.40 8.12
CA ALA A 49 -7.12 -5.50 8.70
C ALA A 49 -7.13 -4.11 8.03
N ALA A 50 -5.97 -3.58 7.67
CA ALA A 50 -5.84 -2.31 6.97
C ALA A 50 -6.37 -2.40 5.52
N GLU A 51 -6.03 -3.48 4.81
CA GLU A 51 -6.47 -3.75 3.44
C GLU A 51 -7.98 -3.98 3.37
N ASP A 52 -8.57 -4.69 4.34
CA ASP A 52 -10.03 -4.84 4.47
C ASP A 52 -10.73 -3.49 4.67
N LEU A 53 -10.16 -2.60 5.49
CA LEU A 53 -10.69 -1.25 5.67
C LEU A 53 -10.63 -0.47 4.36
N LYS A 54 -9.50 -0.56 3.64
CA LYS A 54 -9.32 0.08 2.34
C LYS A 54 -10.30 -0.45 1.29
N ALA A 55 -10.54 -1.76 1.24
CA ALA A 55 -11.49 -2.39 0.32
C ALA A 55 -12.92 -1.86 0.54
N ARG A 56 -13.32 -1.60 1.79
CA ARG A 56 -14.62 -0.98 2.11
C ARG A 56 -14.77 0.45 1.60
N LEU A 57 -13.66 1.16 1.38
CA LEU A 57 -13.70 2.52 0.80
C LEU A 57 -13.94 2.50 -0.71
N GLY A 58 -13.79 1.35 -1.38
CA GLY A 58 -14.05 1.20 -2.81
C GLY A 58 -13.18 2.11 -3.69
N LEU A 59 -11.97 2.42 -3.24
CA LEU A 59 -11.07 3.31 -3.96
C LEU A 59 -10.51 2.64 -5.23
N PRO A 60 -10.23 3.41 -6.30
CA PRO A 60 -9.68 2.86 -7.53
C PRO A 60 -8.22 2.42 -7.36
N ASP A 61 -7.86 1.29 -8.00
CA ASP A 61 -6.47 0.84 -8.12
C ASP A 61 -5.73 1.62 -9.23
N VAL A 62 -5.15 2.77 -8.85
CA VAL A 62 -4.43 3.66 -9.77
C VAL A 62 -3.13 3.00 -10.24
N PHE A 63 -2.46 2.24 -9.40
CA PHE A 63 -1.22 1.55 -9.77
C PHE A 63 -1.46 0.41 -10.75
N GLY A 64 -2.53 -0.39 -10.55
CA GLY A 64 -2.97 -1.39 -11.51
C GLY A 64 -3.36 -0.77 -12.84
N ALA A 65 -4.10 0.34 -12.83
CA ALA A 65 -4.47 1.07 -14.04
C ALA A 65 -3.24 1.62 -14.79
N LEU A 66 -2.28 2.20 -14.07
CA LEU A 66 -1.02 2.67 -14.65
C LEU A 66 -0.23 1.50 -15.25
N ARG A 67 -0.11 0.38 -14.53
CA ARG A 67 0.58 -0.83 -15.01
C ARG A 67 -0.07 -1.37 -16.28
N ALA A 68 -1.40 -1.46 -16.31
CA ALA A 68 -2.15 -1.91 -17.48
C ALA A 68 -1.97 -0.96 -18.67
N THR A 69 -1.95 0.35 -18.43
CA THR A 69 -1.66 1.37 -19.45
C THR A 69 -0.26 1.19 -20.02
N LEU A 70 0.74 0.99 -19.16
CA LEU A 70 2.12 0.74 -19.59
C LEU A 70 2.25 -0.56 -20.39
N HIS A 71 1.61 -1.65 -19.95
CA HIS A 71 1.58 -2.91 -20.70
C HIS A 71 0.94 -2.72 -22.08
N ALA A 72 -0.20 -2.02 -22.15
CA ALA A 72 -0.88 -1.73 -23.41
C ALA A 72 -0.03 -0.88 -24.37
N LEU A 73 0.74 0.08 -23.84
CA LEU A 73 1.60 0.95 -24.66
C LEU A 73 2.89 0.26 -25.12
N LEU A 74 3.47 -0.58 -24.27
CA LEU A 74 4.77 -1.19 -24.52
C LEU A 74 4.66 -2.60 -25.14
N GLY A 75 3.47 -3.20 -25.13
CA GLY A 75 3.21 -4.54 -25.69
C GLY A 75 3.87 -5.68 -24.92
N VAL A 76 4.28 -5.42 -23.68
CA VAL A 76 4.83 -6.39 -22.72
C VAL A 76 3.76 -6.65 -21.67
#